data_AF-A0AAI9YUY9-F1
#
_entry.id   AF-A0AAI9YUY9-F1
#
_cell.length_a   1.000
_cell.length_b   1.000
_cell.length_c   1.000
_cell.angle_alpha   90.00
_cell.angle_beta   90.00
_cell.angle_gamma   90.00
#
_symmetry.space_group_name_H-M   'P 1'
#
loop_
_entity.id
_entity.type
_entity.pdbx_description
1 polymer ?
#
loop_
_entity_poly.entity_id
_entity_poly.type
_entity_poly.pdbx_seq_one_letter_code
_entity_poly.pdbx_strand_id
1 'polypeptide(L)'
;MVSTRYIAVLAALASFVATSPAPSHQQGSRFLFAHTDSTLRLVKTSPADPGSWVTDADKDVLIESGVRFIDITDIKDEEVLEMISTPDHDFSQYLNTLDLNADLAQRGSDWMQGELDGRSMDSAEQPTPFNTERAMRHLKTMTEFWSRDHRVENGTKAAEWILESIERIVALVNPHIESAAFAHNATKQPSVIAKLPGATSDIVVFGAHFDSISRKPGGYAPGADDNASGTVVLLELLRTLAEKTSHKETEPWKPLRNTIEFHFYAAEEVGLLGSSEIFYDYKVKNKTVVAMLNHDMLGFSSTDKVSLGGDKIDPRLTHVLRTIAKQRGIATLSFSCGYACSDHASAHNNKYPAAFITADRDPIGNDRIHTDKDTLETIEKETLERHFQFSLAALEVLSNANVTKLGRPSDDLM
;
A
#
# COMPACT_ATOMS: atom_id res chain seq x y z
N MET A 1 56.08 -76.93 14.25
CA MET A 1 55.10 -78.03 14.36
C MET A 1 53.76 -77.50 13.90
N VAL A 2 53.21 -78.10 12.81
CA VAL A 2 51.79 -78.14 12.38
C VAL A 2 51.19 -76.77 11.94
N SER A 3 50.58 -76.51 10.77
CA SER A 3 50.14 -77.27 9.57
C SER A 3 49.47 -76.21 8.63
N THR A 4 49.95 -75.94 7.40
CA THR A 4 49.42 -76.43 6.08
C THR A 4 48.64 -75.32 5.31
N ARG A 5 49.23 -74.72 4.25
CA ARG A 5 48.97 -74.88 2.78
C ARG A 5 47.61 -74.29 2.30
N TYR A 6 47.38 -73.66 1.13
CA TYR A 6 48.05 -73.54 -0.18
C TYR A 6 47.26 -72.55 -1.09
N ILE A 7 47.93 -71.98 -2.11
CA ILE A 7 47.50 -71.69 -3.50
C ILE A 7 46.56 -70.52 -3.85
N ALA A 8 47.00 -69.82 -4.90
CA ALA A 8 46.44 -68.67 -5.63
C ALA A 8 45.30 -69.02 -6.60
N VAL A 9 44.50 -68.01 -6.99
CA VAL A 9 43.73 -67.98 -8.25
C VAL A 9 43.78 -66.58 -8.89
N LEU A 10 44.09 -66.56 -10.19
CA LEU A 10 44.06 -65.45 -11.13
C LEU A 10 42.65 -64.91 -11.39
N ALA A 11 42.52 -63.62 -11.75
CA ALA A 11 41.93 -63.18 -13.02
C ALA A 11 41.91 -61.65 -13.15
N ALA A 12 42.42 -61.15 -14.27
CA ALA A 12 42.23 -59.80 -14.76
C ALA A 12 40.79 -59.60 -15.27
N LEU A 13 40.28 -58.37 -15.21
CA LEU A 13 39.36 -57.82 -16.22
C LEU A 13 39.28 -56.30 -16.10
N ALA A 14 39.54 -55.64 -17.22
CA ALA A 14 39.37 -54.21 -17.44
C ALA A 14 37.89 -53.85 -17.55
N SER A 15 37.52 -52.67 -17.05
CA SER A 15 36.26 -52.01 -17.42
C SER A 15 36.55 -50.54 -17.75
N PHE A 16 36.52 -50.22 -19.04
CA PHE A 16 36.18 -48.89 -19.53
C PHE A 16 34.68 -48.64 -19.21
N VAL A 17 34.29 -47.39 -18.95
CA VAL A 17 33.30 -46.64 -19.75
C VAL A 17 32.84 -45.36 -19.03
N ALA A 18 32.87 -44.28 -19.83
CA ALA A 18 32.10 -43.04 -19.81
C ALA A 18 32.19 -42.08 -18.61
N THR A 19 32.96 -41.01 -18.83
CA THR A 19 32.69 -39.67 -18.30
C THR A 19 31.33 -39.19 -18.83
N SER A 20 30.33 -39.08 -17.97
CA SER A 20 29.07 -38.41 -18.30
C SER A 20 29.28 -36.90 -18.42
N PRO A 21 28.71 -36.23 -19.43
CA PRO A 21 28.80 -34.78 -19.57
C PRO A 21 27.93 -34.11 -18.48
N ALA A 22 28.38 -32.93 -18.04
CA ALA A 22 27.65 -32.07 -17.11
C ALA A 22 26.23 -31.78 -17.63
N PRO A 23 25.19 -31.78 -16.78
CA PRO A 23 23.86 -31.42 -17.22
C PRO A 23 23.84 -29.94 -17.58
N SER A 24 23.48 -29.69 -18.84
CA SER A 24 23.14 -28.39 -19.40
C SER A 24 22.09 -27.67 -18.55
N HIS A 25 22.33 -26.39 -18.30
CA HIS A 25 21.34 -25.44 -17.80
C HIS A 25 20.03 -25.53 -18.60
N GLN A 26 18.99 -26.10 -18.00
CA GLN A 26 17.61 -25.72 -18.29
C GLN A 26 17.12 -24.91 -17.10
N GLN A 27 16.98 -23.59 -17.31
CA GLN A 27 16.16 -22.74 -16.46
C GLN A 27 14.71 -23.23 -16.59
N GLY A 28 14.27 -24.05 -15.64
CA GLY A 28 12.87 -24.35 -15.44
C GLY A 28 12.23 -23.24 -14.60
N SER A 29 11.11 -22.71 -15.07
CA SER A 29 10.24 -21.75 -14.37
C SER A 29 10.07 -22.12 -12.89
N ARG A 30 10.50 -21.25 -11.98
CA ARG A 30 10.53 -21.51 -10.53
C ARG A 30 9.17 -21.47 -9.83
N PHE A 31 8.08 -21.13 -10.54
CA PHE A 31 6.77 -20.89 -9.93
C PHE A 31 5.67 -21.71 -10.59
N LEU A 32 5.74 -23.05 -10.50
CA LEU A 32 4.63 -23.89 -10.94
C LEU A 32 4.45 -25.08 -10.01
N PHE A 33 3.51 -24.98 -9.06
CA PHE A 33 2.54 -26.05 -8.79
C PHE A 33 1.27 -25.40 -8.25
N ALA A 34 0.16 -25.49 -8.99
CA ALA A 34 -1.15 -25.33 -8.38
C ALA A 34 -1.34 -26.51 -7.41
N HIS A 35 -1.49 -26.24 -6.12
CA HIS A 35 -1.78 -27.30 -5.15
C HIS A 35 -3.20 -27.83 -5.42
N THR A 36 -3.39 -29.14 -5.32
CA THR A 36 -4.71 -29.77 -5.58
C THR A 36 -5.73 -29.48 -4.48
N ASP A 37 -5.28 -28.88 -3.38
CA ASP A 37 -6.12 -28.49 -2.26
C ASP A 37 -6.37 -26.99 -2.34
N SER A 38 -7.59 -26.61 -2.71
CA SER A 38 -7.99 -25.20 -2.87
C SER A 38 -8.10 -24.46 -1.54
N THR A 39 -7.94 -25.13 -0.40
CA THR A 39 -7.96 -24.51 0.92
C THR A 39 -6.57 -24.01 1.36
N LEU A 40 -5.50 -24.43 0.69
CA LEU A 40 -4.15 -23.97 1.00
C LEU A 40 -3.84 -22.67 0.27
N ARG A 41 -3.04 -21.84 0.93
CA ARG A 41 -2.54 -20.56 0.44
C ARG A 41 -1.02 -20.59 0.37
N LEU A 42 -0.43 -20.07 -0.69
CA LEU A 42 1.02 -19.96 -0.84
C LEU A 42 1.49 -18.63 -0.25
N VAL A 43 2.33 -18.69 0.76
CA VAL A 43 2.77 -17.52 1.53
C VAL A 43 4.29 -17.39 1.51
N LYS A 44 4.79 -16.16 1.39
CA LYS A 44 6.21 -15.80 1.56
C LYS A 44 6.40 -14.89 2.76
N THR A 45 7.42 -15.13 3.56
CA THR A 45 7.77 -14.35 4.77
C THR A 45 8.99 -13.44 4.59
N SER A 46 9.72 -13.58 3.48
CA SER A 46 10.85 -12.73 3.13
C SER A 46 11.13 -12.79 1.62
N PRO A 47 11.99 -11.91 1.07
CA PRO A 47 12.37 -11.98 -0.34
C PRO A 47 12.99 -13.34 -0.71
N ALA A 48 13.87 -13.86 0.16
CA ALA A 48 14.59 -15.12 -0.03
C ALA A 48 13.74 -16.39 0.22
N ASP A 49 12.59 -16.26 0.88
CA ASP A 49 11.68 -17.37 1.15
C ASP A 49 11.10 -17.91 -0.18
N PRO A 50 11.31 -19.19 -0.55
CA PRO A 50 10.74 -19.73 -1.78
C PRO A 50 9.20 -19.80 -1.77
N GLY A 51 8.58 -19.63 -0.60
CA GLY A 51 7.14 -19.73 -0.39
C GLY A 51 6.74 -21.10 0.17
N SER A 52 5.76 -21.10 1.08
CA SER A 52 5.22 -22.29 1.71
C SER A 52 3.71 -22.34 1.56
N TRP A 53 3.17 -23.51 1.21
CA TRP A 53 1.73 -23.75 1.24
C TRP A 53 1.27 -23.94 2.68
N VAL A 54 0.33 -23.12 3.10
CA VAL A 54 -0.13 -23.00 4.49
C VAL A 54 -1.66 -22.96 4.53
N THR A 55 -2.25 -23.42 5.63
CA THR A 55 -3.69 -23.20 5.90
C THR A 55 -3.91 -21.78 6.43
N ASP A 56 -5.16 -21.32 6.50
CA ASP A 56 -5.47 -20.05 7.19
C ASP A 56 -5.12 -20.11 8.70
N ALA A 57 -5.20 -21.28 9.32
CA ALA A 57 -4.77 -21.46 10.72
C ALA A 57 -3.25 -21.31 10.88
N ASP A 58 -2.46 -21.73 9.88
CA ASP A 58 -1.02 -21.51 9.88
C ASP A 58 -0.68 -20.02 9.68
N LYS A 59 -1.47 -19.28 8.88
CA LYS A 59 -1.35 -17.82 8.80
C LYS A 59 -1.63 -17.14 10.13
N ASP A 60 -2.67 -17.59 10.85
CA ASP A 60 -2.97 -17.10 12.19
C ASP A 60 -1.76 -17.28 13.13
N VAL A 61 -1.01 -18.39 13.02
CA VAL A 61 0.24 -18.60 13.78
C VAL A 61 1.33 -17.61 13.39
N LEU A 62 1.46 -17.25 12.11
CA LEU A 62 2.40 -16.21 11.66
C LEU A 62 2.03 -14.84 12.26
N ILE A 63 0.75 -14.49 12.22
CA ILE A 63 0.19 -13.25 12.80
C ILE A 63 0.44 -13.20 14.31
N GLU A 64 0.11 -14.27 15.03
CA GLU A 64 0.35 -14.42 16.47
C GLU A 64 1.83 -14.19 16.82
N SER A 65 2.72 -14.67 15.97
CA SER A 65 4.18 -14.58 16.12
C SER A 65 4.77 -13.25 15.65
N GLY A 66 3.95 -12.34 15.11
CA GLY A 66 4.40 -11.08 14.52
C GLY A 66 5.23 -11.24 13.24
N VAL A 67 5.11 -12.39 12.57
CA VAL A 67 5.79 -12.67 11.30
C VAL A 67 4.95 -12.10 10.18
N ARG A 68 5.49 -11.09 9.48
CA ARG A 68 4.86 -10.50 8.30
C ARG A 68 5.02 -11.41 7.09
N PHE A 69 4.03 -11.39 6.20
CA PHE A 69 4.04 -12.23 5.01
C PHE A 69 3.20 -11.64 3.88
N ILE A 70 3.46 -12.09 2.65
CA ILE A 70 2.60 -11.83 1.48
C ILE A 70 1.97 -13.15 1.08
N ASP A 71 0.66 -13.15 0.88
CA ASP A 71 -0.03 -14.26 0.22
C ASP A 71 0.08 -14.09 -1.29
N ILE A 72 0.82 -15.01 -1.91
CA ILE A 72 1.12 -14.99 -3.35
C ILE A 72 0.32 -16.05 -4.12
N THR A 73 -0.69 -16.66 -3.50
CA THR A 73 -1.46 -17.79 -4.08
C THR A 73 -2.01 -17.47 -5.46
N ASP A 74 -2.57 -16.28 -5.60
CA ASP A 74 -3.30 -15.86 -6.80
C ASP A 74 -2.44 -15.02 -7.76
N ILE A 75 -1.18 -14.75 -7.40
CA ILE A 75 -0.23 -14.02 -8.25
C ILE A 75 0.39 -15.00 -9.24
N LYS A 76 0.06 -14.83 -10.53
CA LYS A 76 0.56 -15.70 -11.62
C LYS A 76 1.61 -15.03 -12.50
N ASP A 77 1.79 -13.73 -12.36
CA ASP A 77 2.74 -12.95 -13.14
C ASP A 77 4.15 -13.12 -12.57
N GLU A 78 5.05 -13.65 -13.40
CA GLU A 78 6.42 -13.98 -12.99
C GLU A 78 7.24 -12.74 -12.62
N GLU A 79 6.99 -11.60 -13.26
CA GLU A 79 7.68 -10.35 -12.96
C GLU A 79 7.23 -9.80 -11.60
N VAL A 80 5.94 -9.92 -11.27
CA VAL A 80 5.44 -9.56 -9.92
C VAL A 80 6.05 -10.49 -8.86
N LEU A 81 6.11 -11.80 -9.12
CA LEU A 81 6.73 -12.78 -8.21
C LEU A 81 8.24 -12.54 -8.04
N GLU A 82 8.93 -12.11 -9.10
CA GLU A 82 10.32 -11.70 -9.05
C GLU A 82 10.49 -10.44 -8.19
N MET A 83 9.69 -9.39 -8.42
CA MET A 83 9.71 -8.16 -7.62
C MET A 83 9.44 -8.41 -6.13
N ILE A 84 8.53 -9.33 -5.80
CA ILE A 84 8.27 -9.79 -4.42
C ILE A 84 9.52 -10.47 -3.83
N SER A 85 10.28 -11.19 -4.65
CA SER A 85 11.46 -11.96 -4.23
C SER A 85 12.75 -11.15 -4.23
N THR A 86 12.76 -9.94 -4.78
CA THR A 86 13.92 -9.05 -4.78
C THR A 86 14.10 -8.40 -3.40
N PRO A 87 15.28 -8.47 -2.77
CA PRO A 87 15.56 -7.70 -1.56
C PRO A 87 15.41 -6.21 -1.82
N ASP A 88 14.98 -5.45 -0.82
CA ASP A 88 14.91 -3.99 -1.01
C ASP A 88 16.29 -3.35 -0.99
N HIS A 89 16.44 -2.24 -1.70
CA HIS A 89 17.68 -1.48 -1.74
C HIS A 89 17.62 -0.32 -0.75
N ASP A 90 18.71 -0.08 -0.01
CA ASP A 90 18.83 1.10 0.83
C ASP A 90 18.99 2.36 -0.03
N PHE A 91 17.88 3.04 -0.28
CA PHE A 91 17.85 4.29 -1.06
C PHE A 91 18.15 5.54 -0.22
N SER A 92 18.48 5.41 1.07
CA SER A 92 18.72 6.57 1.95
C SER A 92 19.81 7.51 1.42
N GLN A 93 20.88 6.95 0.84
CA GLN A 93 21.95 7.72 0.21
C GLN A 93 21.47 8.41 -1.08
N TYR A 94 20.58 7.76 -1.85
CA TYR A 94 20.08 8.25 -3.12
C TYR A 94 19.12 9.44 -2.95
N LEU A 95 18.28 9.41 -1.91
CA LEU A 95 17.34 10.49 -1.55
C LEU A 95 18.02 11.84 -1.33
N ASN A 96 19.28 11.83 -0.85
CA ASN A 96 20.08 13.04 -0.62
C ASN A 96 20.76 13.59 -1.89
N THR A 97 20.79 12.81 -2.97
CA THR A 97 21.47 13.14 -4.24
C THR A 97 20.51 13.46 -5.38
N LEU A 98 19.22 13.18 -5.20
CA LEU A 98 18.17 13.50 -6.17
C LEU A 98 17.98 15.02 -6.26
N ASP A 99 18.52 15.63 -7.31
CA ASP A 99 18.18 17.00 -7.74
C ASP A 99 16.95 16.93 -8.66
N LEU A 100 15.77 16.81 -8.04
CA LEU A 100 14.51 16.85 -8.77
C LEU A 100 14.16 18.31 -9.05
N ASN A 101 14.40 18.72 -10.29
CA ASN A 101 14.16 20.05 -10.86
C ASN A 101 13.13 20.90 -10.09
N ALA A 102 13.53 22.15 -9.78
CA ALA A 102 12.71 23.21 -9.18
C ALA A 102 11.34 23.47 -9.86
N ASP A 103 11.09 22.88 -11.03
CA ASP A 103 9.85 22.96 -11.82
C ASP A 103 8.64 22.27 -11.14
N LEU A 104 8.84 21.26 -10.28
CA LEU A 104 7.76 20.66 -9.49
C LEU A 104 7.32 21.55 -8.32
N ALA A 105 8.29 22.24 -7.72
CA ALA A 105 8.08 23.18 -6.62
C ALA A 105 7.30 24.43 -7.06
N GLN A 106 7.39 24.81 -8.34
CA GLN A 106 6.79 26.02 -8.88
C GLN A 106 5.33 25.82 -9.37
N ARG A 107 4.85 24.58 -9.49
CA ARG A 107 3.46 24.26 -9.91
C ARG A 107 2.50 23.99 -8.75
N GLY A 108 3.02 23.81 -7.54
CA GLY A 108 2.21 23.72 -6.31
C GLY A 108 1.68 25.06 -5.80
N SER A 109 2.17 26.20 -6.34
CA SER A 109 1.73 27.54 -5.96
C SER A 109 0.34 27.90 -6.45
N ASP A 110 -0.10 27.30 -7.56
CA ASP A 110 -1.27 27.75 -8.30
C ASP A 110 -2.59 27.40 -7.59
N TRP A 111 -2.62 26.29 -6.85
CA TRP A 111 -3.72 25.94 -5.94
C TRP A 111 -3.75 26.83 -4.68
N MET A 112 -2.61 27.38 -4.25
CA MET A 112 -2.53 28.28 -3.09
C MET A 112 -2.90 29.73 -3.43
N GLN A 113 -2.68 30.16 -4.67
CA GLN A 113 -3.01 31.50 -5.17
C GLN A 113 -4.34 31.55 -5.93
N GLY A 114 -4.92 30.37 -6.19
CA GLY A 114 -6.19 30.22 -6.89
C GLY A 114 -6.15 30.36 -8.40
N GLU A 115 -4.96 30.54 -8.97
CA GLU A 115 -4.75 30.65 -10.41
C GLU A 115 -4.54 29.28 -11.05
N LEU A 116 -5.62 28.50 -11.15
CA LEU A 116 -5.70 27.47 -12.19
C LEU A 116 -5.93 28.17 -13.54
N ASP A 117 -4.85 28.39 -14.30
CA ASP A 117 -4.87 28.98 -15.64
C ASP A 117 -5.53 30.37 -15.70
N GLY A 118 -5.00 31.35 -14.95
CA GLY A 118 -5.44 32.75 -15.03
C GLY A 118 -6.80 33.04 -14.39
N ARG A 119 -7.25 32.18 -13.48
CA ARG A 119 -8.39 32.45 -12.60
C ARG A 119 -7.92 33.23 -11.37
N SER A 120 -8.27 34.50 -11.25
CA SER A 120 -8.40 35.10 -9.91
C SER A 120 -9.46 34.26 -9.17
N MET A 121 -9.07 33.49 -8.16
CA MET A 121 -10.00 33.12 -7.09
C MET A 121 -10.31 34.41 -6.36
N ASP A 122 -11.31 35.15 -6.85
CA ASP A 122 -11.87 36.27 -6.11
C ASP A 122 -12.23 35.75 -4.72
N SER A 123 -11.58 36.38 -3.74
CA SER A 123 -11.67 36.20 -2.29
C SER A 123 -12.87 35.39 -1.77
N ALA A 124 -12.55 34.38 -0.95
CA ALA A 124 -13.37 33.66 0.03
C ALA A 124 -13.83 32.23 -0.34
N GLU A 125 -12.89 31.27 -0.23
CA GLU A 125 -13.07 30.07 0.60
C GLU A 125 -11.74 29.29 0.62
N GLN A 126 -11.06 29.28 1.77
CA GLN A 126 -9.95 28.36 2.02
C GLN A 126 -10.47 26.91 1.84
N PRO A 127 -9.59 25.91 1.56
CA PRO A 127 -9.97 24.51 1.81
C PRO A 127 -10.72 24.44 3.15
N THR A 128 -11.90 23.81 3.16
CA THR A 128 -12.56 23.56 4.43
C THR A 128 -11.57 22.81 5.32
N PRO A 129 -11.27 23.33 6.52
CA PRO A 129 -10.26 22.74 7.38
C PRO A 129 -10.63 21.30 7.71
N PHE A 130 -9.62 20.50 8.08
CA PHE A 130 -9.83 19.17 8.63
C PHE A 130 -10.93 19.21 9.69
N ASN A 131 -12.00 18.43 9.51
CA ASN A 131 -13.08 18.42 10.48
C ASN A 131 -12.82 17.30 11.49
N THR A 132 -12.05 17.63 12.53
CA THR A 132 -11.67 16.70 13.59
C THR A 132 -12.88 16.00 14.20
N GLU A 133 -13.99 16.70 14.43
CA GLU A 133 -15.18 16.07 15.00
C GLU A 133 -15.83 15.06 14.05
N ARG A 134 -15.86 15.31 12.74
CA ARG A 134 -16.33 14.34 11.74
C ARG A 134 -15.39 13.16 11.64
N ALA A 135 -14.08 13.39 11.56
CA ALA A 135 -13.07 12.34 11.54
C ALA A 135 -13.17 11.44 12.78
N MET A 136 -13.31 12.01 13.98
CA MET A 136 -13.48 11.25 15.22
C MET A 136 -14.81 10.49 15.28
N ARG A 137 -15.90 11.00 14.69
CA ARG A 137 -17.16 10.23 14.55
C ARG A 137 -17.01 9.05 13.60
N HIS A 138 -16.31 9.23 12.49
CA HIS A 138 -16.01 8.14 11.56
C HIS A 138 -15.13 7.08 12.24
N LEU A 139 -14.08 7.50 12.94
CA LEU A 139 -13.22 6.61 13.73
C LEU A 139 -14.04 5.82 14.75
N LYS A 140 -14.88 6.51 15.54
CA LYS A 140 -15.77 5.87 16.51
C LYS A 140 -16.60 4.77 15.84
N THR A 141 -17.21 5.07 14.68
CA THR A 141 -18.02 4.09 13.94
C THR A 141 -17.18 2.89 13.50
N MET A 142 -15.97 3.11 12.98
CA MET A 142 -15.07 2.02 12.58
C MET A 142 -14.59 1.17 13.75
N THR A 143 -14.36 1.78 14.92
CA THR A 143 -13.92 1.08 16.14
C THR A 143 -15.06 0.38 16.90
N GLU A 144 -16.32 0.64 16.54
CA GLU A 144 -17.49 -0.04 17.12
C GLU A 144 -17.75 -1.43 16.50
N PHE A 145 -17.21 -1.70 15.32
CA PHE A 145 -17.13 -3.07 14.84
C PHE A 145 -16.25 -3.87 15.80
N TRP A 146 -16.72 -5.05 16.22
CA TRP A 146 -15.93 -5.95 17.08
C TRP A 146 -14.53 -6.22 16.50
N SER A 147 -14.47 -6.36 15.18
CA SER A 147 -13.28 -6.47 14.36
C SER A 147 -13.71 -6.20 12.92
N ARG A 148 -12.79 -5.70 12.09
CA ARG A 148 -12.99 -5.54 10.65
C ARG A 148 -12.24 -6.63 9.86
N ASP A 149 -11.93 -7.75 10.49
CA ASP A 149 -11.27 -8.92 9.88
C ASP A 149 -12.05 -9.40 8.65
N HIS A 150 -11.32 -9.71 7.59
CA HIS A 150 -11.87 -10.08 6.29
C HIS A 150 -12.74 -11.35 6.29
N ARG A 151 -12.62 -12.20 7.33
CA ARG A 151 -13.37 -13.46 7.48
C ARG A 151 -14.75 -13.26 8.07
N VAL A 152 -15.01 -12.14 8.73
CA VAL A 152 -16.25 -11.91 9.49
C VAL A 152 -17.17 -10.92 8.77
N GLU A 153 -18.47 -11.04 9.05
CA GLU A 153 -19.51 -10.18 8.47
C GLU A 153 -19.25 -8.69 8.75
N ASN A 154 -18.69 -8.37 9.92
CA ASN A 154 -18.32 -6.99 10.29
C ASN A 154 -17.29 -6.38 9.32
N GLY A 155 -16.34 -7.18 8.82
CA GLY A 155 -15.38 -6.72 7.81
C GLY A 155 -16.08 -6.31 6.52
N THR A 156 -17.09 -7.06 6.07
CA THR A 156 -17.89 -6.70 4.88
C THR A 156 -18.76 -5.46 5.16
N LYS A 157 -19.40 -5.39 6.32
CA LYS A 157 -20.19 -4.21 6.74
C LYS A 157 -19.36 -2.94 6.86
N ALA A 158 -18.08 -3.05 7.23
CA ALA A 158 -17.17 -1.92 7.24
C ALA A 158 -16.94 -1.38 5.82
N ALA A 159 -16.77 -2.26 4.83
CA ALA A 159 -16.64 -1.86 3.43
C ALA A 159 -17.92 -1.18 2.91
N GLU A 160 -19.09 -1.75 3.22
CA GLU A 160 -20.40 -1.15 2.91
C GLU A 160 -20.53 0.25 3.52
N TRP A 161 -20.17 0.39 4.80
CA TRP A 161 -20.20 1.67 5.50
C TRP A 161 -19.26 2.71 4.89
N ILE A 162 -18.06 2.31 4.44
CA ILE A 162 -17.11 3.19 3.73
C ILE A 162 -17.73 3.66 2.41
N LEU A 163 -18.26 2.73 1.61
CA LEU A 163 -18.92 3.05 0.33
C LEU A 163 -20.07 4.04 0.54
N GLU A 164 -20.96 3.78 1.49
CA GLU A 164 -22.05 4.71 1.80
C GLU A 164 -21.54 6.07 2.31
N SER A 165 -20.44 6.09 3.06
CA SER A 165 -19.83 7.34 3.55
C SER A 165 -19.28 8.17 2.40
N ILE A 166 -18.65 7.52 1.41
CA ILE A 166 -18.21 8.15 0.17
C ILE A 166 -19.42 8.69 -0.59
N GLU A 167 -20.45 7.87 -0.81
CA GLU A 167 -21.67 8.29 -1.52
C GLU A 167 -22.32 9.51 -0.87
N ARG A 168 -22.38 9.56 0.47
CA ARG A 168 -22.87 10.74 1.21
C ARG A 168 -22.00 11.98 1.00
N ILE A 169 -20.68 11.81 0.87
CA ILE A 169 -19.75 12.91 0.57
C ILE A 169 -19.97 13.42 -0.87
N VAL A 170 -20.11 12.52 -1.85
CA VAL A 170 -20.08 12.90 -3.28
C VAL A 170 -21.44 13.30 -3.84
N ALA A 171 -22.53 12.66 -3.41
CA ALA A 171 -23.87 12.83 -4.01
C ALA A 171 -24.42 14.27 -3.94
N LEU A 172 -23.88 15.10 -3.04
CA LEU A 172 -24.32 16.49 -2.84
C LEU A 172 -23.31 17.52 -3.32
N VAL A 173 -22.12 17.10 -3.75
CA VAL A 173 -20.96 18.01 -3.91
C VAL A 173 -20.34 17.93 -5.30
N ASN A 174 -20.05 16.73 -5.81
CA ASN A 174 -19.43 16.57 -7.13
C ASN A 174 -19.91 15.28 -7.83
N PRO A 175 -20.80 15.38 -8.83
CA PRO A 175 -21.36 14.22 -9.51
C PRO A 175 -20.36 13.46 -10.40
N HIS A 176 -19.15 14.01 -10.63
CA HIS A 176 -18.10 13.31 -11.39
C HIS A 176 -17.27 12.35 -10.55
N ILE A 177 -17.44 12.34 -9.22
CA ILE A 177 -16.78 11.35 -8.39
C ILE A 177 -17.61 10.07 -8.40
N GLU A 178 -17.02 9.02 -8.94
CA GLU A 178 -17.60 7.68 -9.01
C GLU A 178 -17.06 6.85 -7.84
N SER A 179 -17.90 6.03 -7.21
CA SER A 179 -17.45 5.10 -6.16
C SER A 179 -18.01 3.71 -6.39
N ALA A 180 -17.20 2.68 -6.12
CA ALA A 180 -17.61 1.30 -6.27
C ALA A 180 -16.86 0.38 -5.30
N ALA A 181 -17.53 -0.71 -4.92
CA ALA A 181 -16.88 -1.86 -4.31
C ALA A 181 -16.10 -2.65 -5.38
N PHE A 182 -14.90 -3.11 -5.03
CA PHE A 182 -14.08 -4.02 -5.80
C PHE A 182 -14.14 -5.40 -5.14
N ALA A 183 -14.74 -6.37 -5.83
CA ALA A 183 -14.82 -7.74 -5.35
C ALA A 183 -13.49 -8.47 -5.55
N HIS A 184 -13.14 -9.32 -4.57
CA HIS A 184 -11.90 -10.09 -4.58
C HIS A 184 -12.15 -11.58 -4.75
N ASN A 185 -11.15 -12.28 -5.29
CA ASN A 185 -11.18 -13.75 -5.35
C ASN A 185 -10.73 -14.36 -4.02
N ALA A 186 -9.75 -13.76 -3.36
CA ALA A 186 -9.14 -14.27 -2.13
C ALA A 186 -9.93 -13.95 -0.85
N THR A 187 -10.90 -13.03 -0.91
CA THR A 187 -11.68 -12.60 0.26
C THR A 187 -13.10 -12.16 -0.13
N LYS A 188 -14.05 -12.30 0.80
CA LYS A 188 -15.43 -11.81 0.63
C LYS A 188 -15.58 -10.33 1.01
N GLN A 189 -14.65 -9.78 1.78
CA GLN A 189 -14.61 -8.36 2.10
C GLN A 189 -14.16 -7.59 0.85
N PRO A 190 -15.01 -6.75 0.24
CA PRO A 190 -14.61 -5.99 -0.93
C PRO A 190 -13.73 -4.80 -0.51
N SER A 191 -12.78 -4.42 -1.36
CA SER A 191 -12.17 -3.09 -1.26
C SER A 191 -13.15 -2.03 -1.78
N VAL A 192 -12.93 -0.76 -1.46
CA VAL A 192 -13.74 0.35 -1.99
C VAL A 192 -12.84 1.33 -2.72
N ILE A 193 -13.27 1.78 -3.91
CA ILE A 193 -12.53 2.74 -4.72
C ILE A 193 -13.45 3.92 -5.03
N ALA A 194 -13.01 5.14 -4.70
CA ALA A 194 -13.58 6.39 -5.18
C ALA A 194 -12.67 7.00 -6.24
N LYS A 195 -13.22 7.55 -7.31
CA LYS A 195 -12.47 8.03 -8.48
C LYS A 195 -13.04 9.36 -8.96
N LEU A 196 -12.16 10.35 -9.09
CA LEU A 196 -12.41 11.56 -9.86
C LEU A 196 -11.62 11.48 -11.18
N PRO A 197 -12.28 11.35 -12.34
CA PRO A 197 -11.61 11.35 -13.63
C PRO A 197 -10.82 12.65 -13.87
N GLY A 198 -9.59 12.51 -14.38
CA GLY A 198 -8.76 13.63 -14.82
C GLY A 198 -8.84 13.88 -16.33
N ALA A 199 -8.11 14.90 -16.80
CA ALA A 199 -7.92 15.20 -18.21
C ALA A 199 -7.06 14.13 -18.90
N THR A 200 -6.29 13.37 -18.13
CA THR A 200 -5.50 12.23 -18.57
C THR A 200 -5.90 10.96 -17.83
N SER A 201 -5.52 9.81 -18.38
CA SER A 201 -5.67 8.51 -17.74
C SER A 201 -4.55 8.17 -16.74
N ASP A 202 -3.63 9.12 -16.44
CA ASP A 202 -2.61 8.95 -15.41
C ASP A 202 -3.30 8.96 -14.03
N ILE A 203 -3.02 7.96 -13.19
CA ILE A 203 -3.71 7.73 -11.92
C ILE A 203 -2.77 8.08 -10.75
N VAL A 204 -3.25 8.94 -9.85
CA VAL A 204 -2.67 9.15 -8.53
C VAL A 204 -3.59 8.48 -7.51
N VAL A 205 -3.05 7.51 -6.77
CA VAL A 205 -3.77 6.72 -5.77
C VAL A 205 -3.41 7.21 -4.36
N PHE A 206 -4.43 7.47 -3.56
CA PHE A 206 -4.34 7.62 -2.10
C PHE A 206 -4.97 6.39 -1.48
N GLY A 207 -4.19 5.53 -0.83
CA GLY A 207 -4.63 4.24 -0.32
C GLY A 207 -4.51 4.12 1.19
N ALA A 208 -5.42 3.38 1.81
CA ALA A 208 -5.36 2.91 3.19
C ALA A 208 -6.10 1.57 3.27
N HIS A 209 -5.64 0.59 4.02
CA HIS A 209 -6.50 -0.54 4.36
C HIS A 209 -7.49 -0.16 5.46
N PHE A 210 -8.57 -0.93 5.55
CA PHE A 210 -9.60 -0.70 6.55
C PHE A 210 -9.93 -1.95 7.38
N ASP A 211 -9.38 -3.12 7.06
CA ASP A 211 -9.53 -4.29 7.91
C ASP A 211 -8.79 -4.10 9.24
N SER A 212 -9.04 -5.01 10.19
CA SER A 212 -8.33 -5.03 11.47
C SER A 212 -8.33 -6.42 12.05
N ILE A 213 -7.21 -6.80 12.65
CA ILE A 213 -7.03 -8.08 13.32
C ILE A 213 -6.62 -7.89 14.78
N SER A 214 -6.80 -8.95 15.55
CA SER A 214 -6.13 -9.14 16.82
C SER A 214 -5.13 -10.26 16.63
N ARG A 215 -3.98 -10.19 17.31
CA ARG A 215 -3.04 -11.32 17.38
C ARG A 215 -3.72 -12.59 17.85
N LYS A 216 -4.80 -12.49 18.62
CA LYS A 216 -5.67 -13.64 18.88
C LYS A 216 -6.71 -13.77 17.75
N PRO A 217 -6.74 -14.87 16.98
CA PRO A 217 -7.73 -15.07 15.93
C PRO A 217 -9.16 -14.90 16.43
N GLY A 218 -9.95 -14.11 15.69
CA GLY A 218 -11.33 -13.74 16.06
C GLY A 218 -11.46 -12.86 17.31
N GLY A 219 -10.34 -12.36 17.85
CA GLY A 219 -10.32 -11.45 18.99
C GLY A 219 -10.96 -10.10 18.71
N TYR A 220 -11.24 -9.35 19.77
CA TYR A 220 -11.67 -7.96 19.66
C TYR A 220 -10.52 -7.14 19.06
N ALA A 221 -10.79 -6.43 17.97
CA ALA A 221 -9.81 -5.70 17.18
C ALA A 221 -10.38 -4.34 16.74
N PRO A 222 -10.48 -3.36 17.66
CA PRO A 222 -11.00 -2.04 17.33
C PRO A 222 -10.17 -1.33 16.24
N GLY A 223 -8.86 -1.59 16.16
CA GLY A 223 -8.02 -1.13 15.04
C GLY A 223 -8.10 0.37 14.78
N ALA A 224 -8.04 1.17 15.84
CA ALA A 224 -8.25 2.61 15.77
C ALA A 224 -7.13 3.31 15.00
N ASP A 225 -5.89 3.06 15.38
CA ASP A 225 -4.72 3.56 14.66
C ASP A 225 -4.44 2.71 13.44
N ASP A 226 -4.58 1.38 13.55
CA ASP A 226 -4.29 0.40 12.50
C ASP A 226 -5.58 -0.30 12.00
N ASN A 227 -6.22 0.16 10.91
CA ASN A 227 -5.93 1.40 10.19
C ASN A 227 -7.20 2.24 9.92
N ALA A 228 -8.06 2.34 10.94
CA ALA A 228 -9.20 3.28 10.88
C ALA A 228 -8.72 4.73 10.76
N SER A 229 -7.56 5.08 11.34
CA SER A 229 -6.96 6.42 11.25
C SER A 229 -6.63 6.84 9.82
N GLY A 230 -5.97 5.97 9.02
CA GLY A 230 -5.70 6.19 7.61
C GLY A 230 -6.98 6.32 6.80
N THR A 231 -7.93 5.41 7.05
CA THR A 231 -9.25 5.43 6.40
C THR A 231 -9.97 6.76 6.60
N VAL A 232 -10.05 7.29 7.82
CA VAL A 232 -10.78 8.56 8.06
C VAL A 232 -10.06 9.78 7.50
N VAL A 233 -8.71 9.78 7.50
CA VAL A 233 -7.94 10.85 6.84
C VAL A 233 -8.24 10.87 5.34
N LEU A 234 -8.34 9.69 4.69
CA LEU A 234 -8.71 9.61 3.28
C LEU A 234 -10.15 10.04 3.01
N LEU A 235 -11.12 9.71 3.88
CA LEU A 235 -12.50 10.20 3.75
C LEU A 235 -12.57 11.73 3.84
N GLU A 236 -11.80 12.33 4.75
CA GLU A 236 -11.69 13.80 4.86
C GLU A 236 -11.06 14.41 3.61
N LEU A 237 -9.99 13.78 3.10
CA LEU A 237 -9.26 14.24 1.92
C LEU A 237 -10.13 14.16 0.65
N LEU A 238 -10.88 13.07 0.49
CA LEU A 238 -11.87 12.90 -0.57
C LEU A 238 -12.96 13.98 -0.51
N ARG A 239 -13.47 14.29 0.69
CA ARG A 239 -14.48 15.34 0.84
C ARG A 239 -13.92 16.72 0.49
N THR A 240 -12.70 17.04 0.92
CA THR A 240 -12.04 18.28 0.53
C THR A 240 -11.80 18.35 -0.98
N LEU A 241 -11.42 17.24 -1.63
CA LEU A 241 -11.34 17.15 -3.09
C LEU A 241 -12.69 17.42 -3.74
N ALA A 242 -13.76 16.75 -3.27
CA ALA A 242 -15.11 16.89 -3.81
C ALA A 242 -15.56 18.35 -3.77
N GLU A 243 -15.37 19.03 -2.63
CA GLU A 243 -15.73 20.45 -2.48
C GLU A 243 -14.91 21.35 -3.39
N LYS A 244 -13.58 21.18 -3.44
CA LYS A 244 -12.70 21.99 -4.29
C LYS A 244 -12.91 21.78 -5.79
N THR A 245 -13.45 20.63 -6.19
CA THR A 245 -13.70 20.28 -7.60
C THR A 245 -15.19 20.35 -7.96
N SER A 246 -16.03 20.76 -7.02
CA SER A 246 -17.41 21.10 -7.29
C SER A 246 -17.49 22.27 -8.26
N HIS A 247 -18.52 22.28 -9.08
CA HIS A 247 -18.78 23.36 -10.02
C HIS A 247 -20.29 23.55 -10.12
N LYS A 248 -20.71 24.77 -10.47
CA LYS A 248 -22.13 25.03 -10.75
C LYS A 248 -22.53 24.28 -12.01
N GLU A 249 -23.75 23.76 -12.05
CA GLU A 249 -24.30 23.10 -13.26
C GLU A 249 -24.21 23.99 -14.52
N THR A 250 -24.15 25.30 -14.34
CA THR A 250 -24.04 26.29 -15.42
C THR A 250 -22.62 26.48 -15.95
N GLU A 251 -21.60 25.92 -15.30
CA GLU A 251 -20.19 26.04 -15.68
C GLU A 251 -19.70 24.72 -16.30
N PRO A 252 -18.80 24.75 -17.30
CA PRO A 252 -18.24 23.53 -17.84
C PRO A 252 -17.35 22.86 -16.80
N TRP A 253 -17.48 21.53 -16.67
CA TRP A 253 -16.57 20.73 -15.86
C TRP A 253 -15.12 20.92 -16.33
N LYS A 254 -14.23 21.17 -15.38
CA LYS A 254 -12.79 21.36 -15.61
C LYS A 254 -12.03 20.30 -14.82
N PRO A 255 -11.63 19.19 -15.45
CA PRO A 255 -10.89 18.14 -14.76
C PRO A 255 -9.51 18.60 -14.32
N LEU A 256 -9.01 17.99 -13.24
CA LEU A 256 -7.60 18.02 -12.87
C LEU A 256 -6.77 17.30 -13.94
N ARG A 257 -5.46 17.51 -13.99
CA ARG A 257 -4.63 16.78 -14.99
C ARG A 257 -4.74 15.27 -14.81
N ASN A 258 -4.53 14.78 -13.59
CA ASN A 258 -4.48 13.37 -13.27
C ASN A 258 -5.84 12.88 -12.75
N THR A 259 -6.15 11.62 -13.06
CA THR A 259 -7.24 10.89 -12.39
C THR A 259 -6.82 10.65 -10.95
N ILE A 260 -7.69 10.99 -9.99
CA ILE A 260 -7.44 10.78 -8.56
C ILE A 260 -8.29 9.63 -8.09
N GLU A 261 -7.68 8.66 -7.43
CA GLU A 261 -8.38 7.54 -6.83
C GLU A 261 -8.07 7.42 -5.34
N PHE A 262 -9.10 7.18 -4.53
CA PHE A 262 -9.00 6.84 -3.13
C PHE A 262 -9.35 5.36 -2.97
N HIS A 263 -8.40 4.57 -2.47
CA HIS A 263 -8.56 3.14 -2.31
C HIS A 263 -8.64 2.81 -0.82
N PHE A 264 -9.62 1.99 -0.47
CA PHE A 264 -9.81 1.42 0.87
C PHE A 264 -9.64 -0.09 0.73
N TYR A 265 -8.47 -0.61 1.10
CA TYR A 265 -8.09 -2.00 0.84
C TYR A 265 -8.66 -2.96 1.88
N ALA A 266 -9.17 -4.08 1.39
CA ALA A 266 -9.57 -5.22 2.21
C ALA A 266 -8.37 -6.16 2.45
N ALA A 267 -8.39 -6.85 3.58
CA ALA A 267 -7.52 -7.99 3.86
C ALA A 267 -6.00 -7.69 3.70
N GLU A 268 -5.54 -6.54 4.18
CA GLU A 268 -4.11 -6.21 4.25
C GLU A 268 -3.41 -7.14 5.26
N GLU A 269 -4.05 -7.35 6.41
CA GLU A 269 -3.48 -7.98 7.60
C GLU A 269 -3.20 -9.48 7.45
N VAL A 270 -3.72 -10.06 6.37
CA VAL A 270 -3.60 -11.47 6.03
C VAL A 270 -2.79 -11.70 4.75
N GLY A 271 -1.95 -10.72 4.41
CA GLY A 271 -0.92 -10.83 3.38
C GLY A 271 -1.19 -9.99 2.13
N LEU A 272 -1.69 -8.75 2.30
CA LEU A 272 -1.87 -7.74 1.25
C LEU A 272 -2.83 -8.17 0.13
N LEU A 273 -3.86 -8.95 0.45
CA LEU A 273 -4.72 -9.59 -0.55
C LEU A 273 -5.45 -8.58 -1.44
N GLY A 274 -6.12 -7.60 -0.82
CA GLY A 274 -6.94 -6.63 -1.55
C GLY A 274 -6.13 -5.76 -2.49
N SER A 275 -5.05 -5.13 -1.98
CA SER A 275 -4.17 -4.29 -2.80
C SER A 275 -3.43 -5.09 -3.87
N SER A 276 -3.00 -6.33 -3.58
CA SER A 276 -2.33 -7.19 -4.57
C SER A 276 -3.23 -7.48 -5.77
N GLU A 277 -4.50 -7.84 -5.53
CA GLU A 277 -5.46 -8.09 -6.61
C GLU A 277 -5.78 -6.81 -7.42
N ILE A 278 -5.94 -5.65 -6.75
CA ILE A 278 -6.21 -4.38 -7.44
C ILE A 278 -5.05 -3.98 -8.34
N PHE A 279 -3.81 -3.95 -7.83
CA PHE A 279 -2.67 -3.52 -8.64
C PHE A 279 -2.32 -4.52 -9.74
N TYR A 280 -2.58 -5.81 -9.53
CA TYR A 280 -2.49 -6.81 -10.59
C TYR A 280 -3.56 -6.59 -11.68
N ASP A 281 -4.81 -6.32 -11.31
CA ASP A 281 -5.88 -5.94 -12.26
C ASP A 281 -5.49 -4.69 -13.07
N TYR A 282 -4.87 -3.71 -12.41
CA TYR A 282 -4.41 -2.48 -13.05
C TYR A 282 -3.29 -2.77 -14.05
N LYS A 283 -2.34 -3.64 -13.69
CA LYS A 283 -1.26 -4.10 -14.58
C LYS A 283 -1.84 -4.81 -15.81
N VAL A 284 -2.75 -5.77 -15.62
CA VAL A 284 -3.39 -6.53 -16.72
C VAL A 284 -4.23 -5.61 -17.63
N LYS A 285 -4.89 -4.60 -17.08
CA LYS A 285 -5.64 -3.58 -17.84
C LYS A 285 -4.76 -2.45 -18.38
N ASN A 286 -3.44 -2.54 -18.20
CA ASN A 286 -2.46 -1.57 -18.68
C ASN A 286 -2.74 -0.14 -18.21
N LYS A 287 -3.23 0.00 -16.97
CA LYS A 287 -3.46 1.31 -16.33
C LYS A 287 -2.12 1.94 -15.96
N THR A 288 -2.06 3.27 -16.05
CA THR A 288 -0.86 4.05 -15.71
C THR A 288 -1.03 4.67 -14.32
N VAL A 289 -0.58 3.99 -13.29
CA VAL A 289 -0.41 4.59 -11.96
C VAL A 289 0.91 5.36 -11.93
N VAL A 290 0.84 6.66 -11.65
CA VAL A 290 2.01 7.55 -11.63
C VAL A 290 2.47 7.89 -10.21
N ALA A 291 1.60 7.67 -9.22
CA ALA A 291 1.94 7.73 -7.80
C ALA A 291 0.90 6.94 -7.00
N MET A 292 1.38 6.13 -6.05
CA MET A 292 0.57 5.50 -5.01
C MET A 292 1.10 5.96 -3.66
N LEU A 293 0.23 6.56 -2.85
CA LEU A 293 0.53 7.05 -1.51
C LEU A 293 -0.26 6.20 -0.52
N ASN A 294 0.45 5.36 0.24
CA ASN A 294 -0.14 4.52 1.28
C ASN A 294 -0.18 5.26 2.62
N HIS A 295 -1.35 5.27 3.26
CA HIS A 295 -1.65 5.96 4.50
C HIS A 295 -2.00 4.92 5.55
N ASP A 296 -1.07 4.65 6.44
CA ASP A 296 -1.23 3.58 7.41
C ASP A 296 -0.63 3.96 8.76
N MET A 297 -1.48 3.87 9.79
CA MET A 297 -1.26 4.36 11.16
C MET A 297 -1.00 5.87 11.21
N LEU A 298 -2.06 6.67 11.10
CA LEU A 298 -2.03 8.15 11.11
C LEU A 298 -2.60 8.76 12.39
N GLY A 299 -2.89 7.96 13.41
CA GLY A 299 -3.67 8.36 14.59
C GLY A 299 -2.87 8.53 15.88
N PHE A 300 -1.66 7.99 15.97
CA PHE A 300 -0.80 8.09 17.17
C PHE A 300 0.63 8.49 16.78
N SER A 301 1.25 9.42 17.50
CA SER A 301 2.63 9.84 17.19
C SER A 301 3.45 10.19 18.44
N SER A 302 4.62 9.58 18.56
CA SER A 302 5.61 9.89 19.58
C SER A 302 6.56 11.03 19.20
N THR A 303 6.51 11.54 17.96
CA THR A 303 7.51 12.47 17.40
C THR A 303 6.96 13.77 16.84
N ASP A 304 5.64 13.88 16.72
CA ASP A 304 4.94 14.98 16.04
C ASP A 304 5.35 15.20 14.57
N LYS A 305 5.86 14.16 13.89
CA LYS A 305 6.35 14.23 12.51
C LYS A 305 5.55 13.33 11.58
N VAL A 306 5.72 13.54 10.27
CA VAL A 306 5.25 12.62 9.23
C VAL A 306 6.40 11.72 8.84
N SER A 307 6.25 10.42 8.98
CA SER A 307 7.28 9.46 8.56
C SER A 307 7.06 9.08 7.10
N LEU A 308 8.11 9.28 6.28
CA LEU A 308 8.14 8.96 4.85
C LEU A 308 9.32 8.03 4.58
N GLY A 309 9.04 6.78 4.26
CA GLY A 309 10.07 5.76 4.13
C GLY A 309 9.43 4.38 4.03
N GLY A 310 10.10 3.38 4.56
CA GLY A 310 9.73 1.98 4.42
C GLY A 310 10.51 1.31 3.31
N ASP A 311 10.29 0.01 3.22
CA ASP A 311 10.86 -0.83 2.17
C ASP A 311 9.89 -0.89 0.98
N LYS A 312 10.37 -1.19 -0.23
CA LYS A 312 9.55 -1.28 -1.46
C LYS A 312 8.89 0.05 -1.85
N ILE A 313 9.65 1.13 -1.77
CA ILE A 313 9.21 2.48 -2.15
C ILE A 313 9.93 2.98 -3.39
N ASP A 314 9.30 3.92 -4.10
CA ASP A 314 9.96 4.69 -5.16
C ASP A 314 10.69 5.91 -4.55
N PRO A 315 12.04 5.96 -4.61
CA PRO A 315 12.79 7.04 -3.98
C PRO A 315 12.52 8.42 -4.61
N ARG A 316 12.11 8.49 -5.88
CA ARG A 316 11.80 9.78 -6.53
C ARG A 316 10.49 10.33 -6.02
N LEU A 317 9.46 9.48 -5.92
CA LEU A 317 8.17 9.86 -5.33
C LEU A 317 8.34 10.27 -3.87
N THR A 318 9.08 9.48 -3.07
CA THR A 318 9.38 9.84 -1.68
C THR A 318 10.12 11.16 -1.56
N HIS A 319 11.07 11.45 -2.46
CA HIS A 319 11.73 12.75 -2.49
C HIS A 319 10.76 13.90 -2.83
N VAL A 320 9.85 13.71 -3.80
CA VAL A 320 8.80 14.72 -4.11
C VAL A 320 7.97 15.00 -2.87
N LEU A 321 7.53 13.97 -2.16
CA LEU A 321 6.74 14.10 -0.94
C LEU A 321 7.49 14.84 0.18
N ARG A 322 8.79 14.58 0.35
CA ARG A 322 9.63 15.31 1.31
C ARG A 322 9.80 16.78 0.92
N THR A 323 9.92 17.06 -0.37
CA THR A 323 9.97 18.44 -0.87
C THR A 323 8.65 19.17 -0.59
N ILE A 324 7.51 18.53 -0.84
CA ILE A 324 6.18 19.05 -0.50
C ILE A 324 6.10 19.34 1.00
N ALA A 325 6.49 18.38 1.85
CA ALA A 325 6.49 18.58 3.31
C ALA A 325 7.35 19.77 3.74
N LYS A 326 8.59 19.87 3.23
CA LYS A 326 9.52 20.96 3.51
C LYS A 326 8.94 22.32 3.12
N GLN A 327 8.30 22.43 1.95
CA GLN A 327 7.66 23.67 1.50
C GLN A 327 6.48 24.09 2.38
N ARG A 328 5.81 23.13 3.03
CA ARG A 328 4.70 23.38 3.96
C ARG A 328 5.15 23.50 5.42
N GLY A 329 6.46 23.46 5.70
CA GLY A 329 6.98 23.49 7.06
C GLY A 329 6.65 22.25 7.88
N ILE A 330 6.29 21.13 7.24
CA ILE A 330 5.95 19.87 7.88
C ILE A 330 7.26 19.07 8.07
N ALA A 331 7.58 18.77 9.33
CA ALA A 331 8.76 17.99 9.65
C ALA A 331 8.55 16.51 9.29
N THR A 332 9.58 15.90 8.70
CA THR A 332 9.54 14.49 8.26
C THR A 332 10.63 13.64 8.88
N LEU A 333 10.38 12.34 8.96
CA LEU A 333 11.35 11.31 9.32
C LEU A 333 11.48 10.27 8.22
N SER A 334 12.59 9.53 8.23
CA SER A 334 12.77 8.30 7.46
C SER A 334 12.59 7.10 8.38
N PHE A 335 12.06 6.01 7.85
CA PHE A 335 11.97 4.74 8.55
C PHE A 335 12.21 3.58 7.58
N SER A 336 12.43 2.39 8.11
CA SER A 336 12.33 1.11 7.40
C SER A 336 11.26 0.27 8.10
N CYS A 337 10.64 -0.63 7.36
CA CYS A 337 9.57 -1.47 7.90
C CYS A 337 9.67 -2.96 7.60
N GLY A 338 10.66 -3.35 6.81
CA GLY A 338 10.89 -4.73 6.41
C GLY A 338 9.90 -5.22 5.36
N TYR A 339 9.96 -6.53 5.15
CA TYR A 339 9.16 -7.23 4.16
C TYR A 339 7.66 -7.24 4.52
N ALA A 340 6.79 -7.23 3.48
CA ALA A 340 5.34 -7.31 3.61
C ALA A 340 4.76 -6.31 4.61
N CYS A 341 5.08 -5.04 4.38
CA CYS A 341 4.91 -4.03 5.41
C CYS A 341 3.54 -3.36 5.43
N SER A 342 3.01 -3.03 4.24
CA SER A 342 1.68 -2.47 4.00
C SER A 342 1.41 -2.47 2.48
N ASP A 343 0.26 -1.95 2.05
CA ASP A 343 -0.26 -2.04 0.68
C ASP A 343 0.59 -1.34 -0.40
N HIS A 344 1.49 -0.42 -0.04
CA HIS A 344 2.41 0.20 -1.01
C HIS A 344 3.30 -0.86 -1.69
N ALA A 345 3.61 -1.94 -0.98
CA ALA A 345 4.39 -3.04 -1.54
C ALA A 345 3.67 -3.68 -2.74
N SER A 346 2.35 -3.80 -2.71
CA SER A 346 1.55 -4.35 -3.82
C SER A 346 1.66 -3.50 -5.09
N ALA A 347 1.62 -2.17 -4.95
CA ALA A 347 1.84 -1.24 -6.06
C ALA A 347 3.27 -1.34 -6.61
N HIS A 348 4.27 -1.32 -5.72
CA HIS A 348 5.68 -1.45 -6.09
C HIS A 348 5.99 -2.77 -6.79
N ASN A 349 5.44 -3.89 -6.30
CA ASN A 349 5.64 -5.21 -6.90
C ASN A 349 5.01 -5.32 -8.31
N ASN A 350 4.03 -4.48 -8.63
CA ASN A 350 3.48 -4.31 -9.97
C ASN A 350 4.17 -3.18 -10.78
N LYS A 351 5.36 -2.74 -10.34
CA LYS A 351 6.19 -1.69 -10.97
C LYS A 351 5.55 -0.30 -11.01
N TYR A 352 4.60 -0.01 -10.11
CA TYR A 352 4.05 1.33 -9.94
C TYR A 352 4.83 2.12 -8.86
N PRO A 353 5.09 3.43 -9.07
CA PRO A 353 5.73 4.25 -8.05
C PRO A 353 4.88 4.31 -6.79
N ALA A 354 5.44 3.90 -5.66
CA ALA A 354 4.72 3.81 -4.39
C ALA A 354 5.50 4.49 -3.25
N ALA A 355 4.80 5.10 -2.32
CA ALA A 355 5.37 5.70 -1.11
C ALA A 355 4.51 5.35 0.09
N PHE A 356 5.14 5.26 1.26
CA PHE A 356 4.47 4.94 2.51
C PHE A 356 4.59 6.11 3.51
N ILE A 357 3.43 6.50 4.03
CA ILE A 357 3.17 7.60 4.96
C ILE A 357 2.61 7.00 6.25
N THR A 358 3.26 7.27 7.38
CA THR A 358 2.83 6.85 8.72
C THR A 358 3.19 7.89 9.78
N ALA A 359 2.50 7.89 10.91
CA ALA A 359 2.75 8.80 12.02
C ALA A 359 3.94 8.39 12.90
N ASP A 360 4.24 7.10 12.98
CA ASP A 360 4.95 6.58 14.13
C ASP A 360 5.97 5.50 13.74
N ARG A 361 7.26 5.86 13.65
CA ARG A 361 8.43 4.95 13.67
C ARG A 361 9.70 5.69 14.08
N ASP A 362 9.88 5.89 15.38
CA ASP A 362 11.15 6.01 16.15
C ASP A 362 10.95 6.90 17.41
N PRO A 363 11.29 6.46 18.64
CA PRO A 363 11.77 5.14 19.06
C PRO A 363 10.67 4.20 19.55
N ILE A 364 9.45 4.70 19.76
CA ILE A 364 8.32 3.92 20.31
C ILE A 364 7.20 4.01 19.28
N GLY A 365 7.09 3.00 18.40
CA GLY A 365 5.87 2.83 17.62
C GLY A 365 4.70 2.42 18.52
N ASN A 366 3.47 2.52 18.02
CA ASN A 366 2.28 2.10 18.74
C ASN A 366 2.33 0.59 19.08
N ASP A 367 2.60 0.25 20.33
CA ASP A 367 2.69 -1.14 20.81
C ASP A 367 1.33 -1.84 20.97
N ARG A 368 0.24 -1.11 20.71
CA ARG A 368 -1.14 -1.56 20.86
C ARG A 368 -1.72 -2.14 19.57
N ILE A 369 -1.08 -1.93 18.42
CA ILE A 369 -1.56 -2.49 17.14
C ILE A 369 -1.74 -4.00 17.22
N HIS A 370 -2.73 -4.50 16.49
CA HIS A 370 -3.15 -5.90 16.51
C HIS A 370 -3.58 -6.41 17.90
N THR A 371 -4.08 -5.53 18.77
CA THR A 371 -4.61 -5.90 20.09
C THR A 371 -5.97 -5.27 20.35
N ASP A 372 -6.62 -5.70 21.43
CA ASP A 372 -7.85 -5.09 21.95
C ASP A 372 -7.64 -3.68 22.52
N LYS A 373 -6.40 -3.19 22.57
CA LYS A 373 -6.00 -1.88 23.11
C LYS A 373 -5.75 -0.82 22.05
N ASP A 374 -5.82 -1.16 20.76
CA ASP A 374 -5.78 -0.15 19.69
C ASP A 374 -7.17 0.52 19.57
N THR A 375 -7.51 1.35 20.55
CA THR A 375 -8.85 1.90 20.77
C THR A 375 -8.94 3.37 20.39
N LEU A 376 -10.17 3.88 20.27
CA LEU A 376 -10.42 5.28 19.93
C LEU A 376 -9.70 6.27 20.87
N GLU A 377 -9.54 5.91 22.15
CA GLU A 377 -8.91 6.75 23.18
C GLU A 377 -7.40 6.93 22.97
N THR A 378 -6.75 6.09 22.16
CA THR A 378 -5.32 6.22 21.85
C THR A 378 -5.06 7.18 20.70
N ILE A 379 -6.12 7.67 20.03
CA ILE A 379 -6.00 8.56 18.88
C ILE A 379 -5.77 10.00 19.30
N GLU A 380 -4.73 10.59 18.73
CA GLU A 380 -4.32 11.98 18.86
C GLU A 380 -4.88 12.79 17.70
N LYS A 381 -5.77 13.72 18.03
CA LYS A 381 -6.47 14.56 17.04
C LYS A 381 -5.49 15.39 16.19
N GLU A 382 -4.46 15.92 16.84
CA GLU A 382 -3.41 16.72 16.22
C GLU A 382 -2.56 15.89 15.25
N THR A 383 -2.36 14.60 15.54
CA THR A 383 -1.65 13.66 14.66
C THR A 383 -2.48 13.38 13.40
N LEU A 384 -3.78 13.15 13.51
CA LEU A 384 -4.67 13.02 12.35
C LEU A 384 -4.64 14.29 11.49
N GLU A 385 -4.78 15.46 12.11
CA GLU A 385 -4.79 16.73 11.40
C GLU A 385 -3.47 16.98 10.65
N ARG A 386 -2.32 16.71 11.29
CA ARG A 386 -1.00 16.83 10.65
C ARG A 386 -0.88 15.98 9.38
N HIS A 387 -1.31 14.72 9.45
CA HIS A 387 -1.26 13.82 8.31
C HIS A 387 -2.27 14.19 7.23
N PHE A 388 -3.45 14.68 7.61
CA PHE A 388 -4.38 15.27 6.66
C PHE A 388 -3.77 16.47 5.94
N GLN A 389 -3.14 17.41 6.64
CA GLN A 389 -2.53 18.60 6.02
C GLN A 389 -1.40 18.22 5.05
N PHE A 390 -0.57 17.26 5.43
CA PHE A 390 0.46 16.72 4.55
C PHE A 390 -0.14 16.06 3.30
N SER A 391 -1.13 15.18 3.48
CA SER A 391 -1.78 14.45 2.38
C SER A 391 -2.56 15.38 1.46
N LEU A 392 -3.18 16.43 2.01
CA LEU A 392 -3.79 17.51 1.26
C LEU A 392 -2.75 18.20 0.39
N ALA A 393 -1.63 18.64 0.96
CA ALA A 393 -0.55 19.26 0.18
C ALA A 393 -0.03 18.37 -0.95
N ALA A 394 0.07 17.05 -0.72
CA ALA A 394 0.42 16.08 -1.74
C ALA A 394 -0.66 16.00 -2.85
N LEU A 395 -1.94 15.96 -2.48
CA LEU A 395 -3.07 15.99 -3.41
C LEU A 395 -3.07 17.26 -4.29
N GLU A 396 -2.82 18.44 -3.71
CA GLU A 396 -2.80 19.70 -4.47
C GLU A 396 -1.75 19.66 -5.58
N VAL A 397 -0.54 19.17 -5.25
CA VAL A 397 0.58 19.09 -6.20
C VAL A 397 0.36 17.97 -7.21
N LEU A 398 0.10 16.75 -6.73
CA LEU A 398 0.07 15.56 -7.57
C LEU A 398 -1.17 15.54 -8.49
N SER A 399 -2.24 16.26 -8.18
CA SER A 399 -3.42 16.27 -9.06
C SER A 399 -3.20 16.99 -10.39
N ASN A 400 -2.33 18.01 -10.43
CA ASN A 400 -2.08 18.81 -11.63
C ASN A 400 -0.64 18.67 -12.17
N ALA A 401 0.27 18.09 -11.39
CA ALA A 401 1.64 17.85 -11.82
C ALA A 401 1.70 16.81 -12.95
N ASN A 402 2.65 17.01 -13.87
CA ASN A 402 3.03 15.96 -14.81
C ASN A 402 4.02 14.99 -14.14
N VAL A 403 3.49 14.09 -13.32
CA VAL A 403 4.27 13.18 -12.47
C VAL A 403 5.08 12.19 -13.31
N THR A 404 4.69 11.89 -14.55
CA THR A 404 5.48 11.01 -15.44
C THR A 404 6.86 11.58 -15.81
N LYS A 405 7.05 12.90 -15.71
CA LYS A 405 8.36 13.55 -15.89
C LYS A 405 9.35 13.26 -14.74
N LEU A 406 8.89 12.71 -13.62
CA LEU A 406 9.75 12.14 -12.59
C LEU A 406 10.49 10.88 -13.08
N GLY A 407 10.05 10.33 -14.21
CA GLY A 407 10.54 9.10 -14.81
C GLY A 407 10.11 7.88 -14.00
N ARG A 408 9.74 6.80 -14.68
CA ARG A 408 9.79 5.46 -14.07
C ARG A 408 11.27 5.11 -13.83
N PRO A 409 11.64 4.28 -12.85
CA PRO A 409 12.93 3.63 -12.88
C PRO A 409 13.13 3.02 -14.27
N SER A 410 14.32 3.20 -14.85
CA SER A 410 14.76 2.22 -15.84
C SER A 410 14.84 0.88 -15.11
N ASP A 411 14.59 -0.23 -15.81
CA ASP A 411 14.76 -1.57 -15.24
C ASP A 411 16.17 -1.78 -14.64
N ASP A 412 17.13 -0.88 -14.90
CA ASP A 412 18.47 -0.86 -14.31
C ASP A 412 18.54 -0.41 -12.83
N LEU A 413 17.44 0.06 -12.23
CA LEU A 413 17.39 0.54 -10.83
C LEU A 413 16.36 -0.18 -9.94
N MET A 414 15.54 -1.07 -10.51
CA MET A 414 14.70 -2.03 -9.79
C MET A 414 15.33 -3.42 -9.86
#